data_AF-A0A832MRE1-F1
#
_entry.id   AF-A0A832MRE1-F1
#
_cell.length_a   1.000
_cell.length_b   1.000
_cell.length_c   1.000
_cell.angle_alpha   90.00
_cell.angle_beta   90.00
_cell.angle_gamma   90.00
#
_symmetry.space_group_name_H-M   'P 1'
#
loop_
_entity.id
_entity.type
_entity.pdbx_description
1 polymer ?
#
loop_
_entity_poly.entity_id
_entity_poly.type
_entity_poly.pdbx_seq_one_letter_code
_entity_poly.pdbx_strand_id
1 'polypeptide(L)'
;MSAEIKNLTDLQNTEYGLKKIFEDAEDFLPLLGTDYVELYVGNAKQSAHFYKTAFGFQSEAFAGLETGVKDHVSYVLKQDKIRLVLTTSLEE
;
A
#
# COMPACT_ATOMS: atom_id res chain seq x y z
N MET A 1 4.64 35.58 -20.11
CA MET A 1 3.25 35.23 -20.44
C MET A 1 2.64 34.65 -19.17
N SER A 2 1.88 35.43 -18.41
CA SER A 2 1.34 35.02 -17.11
C SER A 2 0.21 34.03 -17.32
N ALA A 3 0.29 32.85 -16.70
CA ALA A 3 -0.84 31.92 -16.67
C ALA A 3 -1.99 32.58 -15.91
N GLU A 4 -3.15 32.73 -16.55
CA GLU A 4 -4.37 33.20 -15.92
C GLU A 4 -4.80 32.20 -14.84
N ILE A 5 -4.95 32.70 -13.61
CA ILE A 5 -5.46 31.90 -12.49
C ILE A 5 -6.95 31.71 -12.72
N LYS A 6 -7.38 30.47 -13.01
CA LYS A 6 -8.80 30.13 -13.15
C LYS A 6 -9.54 30.44 -11.84
N ASN A 7 -10.70 31.08 -11.96
CA ASN A 7 -11.56 31.44 -10.84
C ASN A 7 -12.00 30.17 -10.09
N LEU A 8 -11.55 30.01 -8.84
CA LEU A 8 -11.66 28.77 -8.05
C LEU A 8 -13.08 28.50 -7.54
N THR A 9 -14.00 29.45 -7.71
CA THR A 9 -15.39 29.39 -7.22
C THR A 9 -16.30 28.46 -8.03
N ASP A 10 -15.93 28.12 -9.26
CA ASP A 10 -16.78 27.35 -10.19
C ASP A 10 -16.36 25.87 -10.29
N LEU A 11 -15.42 25.41 -9.46
CA LEU A 11 -14.99 24.01 -9.44
C LEU A 11 -15.98 23.18 -8.62
N GLN A 12 -16.68 22.26 -9.28
CA GLN A 12 -17.52 21.30 -8.57
C GLN A 12 -16.65 20.30 -7.79
N ASN A 13 -17.01 20.08 -6.52
CA ASN A 13 -16.41 19.03 -5.70
C ASN A 13 -16.62 17.68 -6.41
N THR A 14 -15.52 17.00 -6.71
CA THR A 14 -15.57 15.66 -7.28
C THR A 14 -15.71 14.68 -6.13
N GLU A 15 -16.87 14.04 -5.99
CA GLU A 15 -17.02 12.94 -5.04
C GLU A 15 -16.31 11.69 -5.58
N TYR A 16 -15.25 11.26 -4.89
CA TYR A 16 -14.50 10.02 -5.21
C TYR A 16 -15.26 8.74 -4.78
N GLY A 17 -16.59 8.80 -4.67
CA GLY A 17 -17.43 7.67 -4.26
C GLY A 17 -17.71 6.74 -5.43
N LEU A 18 -17.61 5.43 -5.19
CA LEU A 18 -18.12 4.43 -6.13
C LEU A 18 -19.64 4.61 -6.25
N LYS A 19 -20.12 5.01 -7.43
CA LYS A 19 -21.56 5.16 -7.68
C LYS A 19 -22.22 3.80 -7.58
N LYS A 20 -23.10 3.59 -6.60
CA LYS A 20 -23.94 2.39 -6.55
C LYS A 20 -24.75 2.29 -7.84
N ILE A 21 -24.61 1.17 -8.54
CA ILE A 21 -25.35 0.90 -9.78
C ILE A 21 -26.83 0.58 -9.46
N PHE A 22 -27.08 0.06 -8.26
CA PHE A 22 -28.40 -0.25 -7.71
C PHE A 22 -28.53 0.40 -6.34
N GLU A 23 -29.51 1.30 -6.17
CA GLU A 23 -29.68 2.09 -4.93
C GLU A 23 -30.09 1.21 -3.74
N ASP A 24 -30.92 0.20 -3.98
CA ASP A 24 -31.43 -0.73 -2.95
C ASP A 24 -30.48 -1.90 -2.65
N ALA A 25 -29.33 -1.98 -3.34
CA ALA A 25 -28.39 -3.07 -3.11
C ALA A 25 -27.72 -2.91 -1.73
N GLU A 26 -27.92 -3.91 -0.89
CA GLU A 26 -27.23 -4.07 0.39
C GLU A 26 -25.73 -4.28 0.13
N ASP A 27 -24.90 -3.55 0.86
CA ASP A 27 -23.45 -3.62 0.72
C ASP A 27 -22.91 -4.86 1.46
N PHE A 28 -22.93 -6.00 0.77
CA PHE A 28 -22.49 -7.29 1.34
C PHE A 28 -20.97 -7.38 1.53
N LEU A 29 -20.20 -6.43 0.96
CA LEU A 29 -18.74 -6.39 1.03
C LEU A 29 -18.27 -4.94 1.16
N PRO A 30 -18.40 -4.34 2.36
CA PRO A 30 -18.00 -2.96 2.56
C PRO A 30 -16.49 -2.81 2.38
N LEU A 31 -16.09 -2.06 1.35
CA LEU A 31 -14.68 -1.78 1.07
C LEU A 31 -14.19 -0.63 1.95
N LEU A 32 -13.41 -0.95 2.97
CA LEU A 32 -12.88 0.03 3.93
C LEU A 32 -11.59 0.73 3.45
N GLY A 33 -10.99 0.22 2.38
CA GLY A 33 -9.74 0.73 1.80
C GLY A 33 -8.71 -0.37 1.62
N THR A 34 -7.48 0.04 1.32
CA THR A 34 -6.34 -0.86 1.12
C THR A 34 -5.65 -1.14 2.45
N ASP A 35 -5.43 -2.41 2.79
CA ASP A 35 -4.73 -2.77 4.01
C ASP A 35 -3.20 -2.79 3.84
N TYR A 36 -2.72 -3.44 2.78
CA TYR A 36 -1.32 -3.47 2.37
C TYR A 36 -1.16 -3.86 0.89
N VAL A 37 0.05 -3.68 0.36
CA VAL A 37 0.49 -4.27 -0.91
C VAL A 37 1.65 -5.20 -0.63
N GLU A 38 1.57 -6.43 -1.12
CA GLU A 38 2.66 -7.40 -1.04
C GLU A 38 3.38 -7.54 -2.37
N LEU A 39 4.70 -7.42 -2.32
CA LEU A 39 5.60 -7.45 -3.44
C LEU A 39 6.50 -8.68 -3.29
N TYR A 40 6.34 -9.63 -4.20
CA TYR A 40 7.27 -10.75 -4.33
C TYR A 40 8.51 -10.30 -5.07
N VAL A 41 9.64 -10.34 -4.39
CA VAL A 41 10.92 -9.78 -4.85
C VAL A 41 12.02 -10.83 -4.74
N GLY A 42 13.09 -10.65 -5.52
CA GLY A 42 14.24 -11.56 -5.47
C GLY A 42 15.02 -11.50 -4.16
N ASN A 43 15.02 -10.36 -3.46
CA ASN A 43 15.64 -10.24 -2.14
C ASN A 43 14.89 -9.23 -1.25
N ALA A 44 14.13 -9.75 -0.30
CA ALA A 44 13.27 -8.98 0.59
C ALA A 44 14.07 -8.07 1.52
N LYS A 45 15.23 -8.53 2.01
CA LYS A 45 16.10 -7.75 2.90
C LYS A 45 16.69 -6.53 2.21
N GLN A 46 17.20 -6.71 0.98
CA GLN A 46 17.74 -5.61 0.19
C GLN A 46 16.64 -4.63 -0.20
N SER A 47 15.47 -5.14 -0.62
CA SER A 47 14.32 -4.31 -0.96
C SER A 47 13.87 -3.50 0.26
N ALA A 48 13.82 -4.12 1.44
CA ALA A 48 13.43 -3.45 2.67
C ALA A 48 14.42 -2.34 3.02
N HIS A 49 15.71 -2.60 2.90
CA HIS A 49 16.75 -1.59 3.09
C HIS A 49 16.58 -0.41 2.12
N PHE A 50 16.28 -0.68 0.85
CA PHE A 50 16.05 0.35 -0.16
C PHE A 50 14.84 1.23 0.20
N TYR A 51 13.66 0.64 0.47
CA TYR A 51 12.46 1.43 0.81
C TYR A 51 12.62 2.22 2.11
N LYS A 52 13.31 1.66 3.10
CA LYS A 52 13.63 2.40 4.34
C LYS A 52 14.54 3.59 4.09
N THR A 53 15.61 3.40 3.33
CA THR A 53 16.64 4.43 3.13
C THR A 53 16.22 5.48 2.11
N ALA A 54 15.65 5.07 0.97
CA ALA A 54 15.32 5.96 -0.13
C ALA A 54 13.98 6.68 0.07
N PHE A 55 12.99 6.02 0.69
CA PHE A 55 11.63 6.57 0.85
C PHE A 55 11.26 6.90 2.30
N GLY A 56 12.06 6.49 3.29
CA GLY A 56 11.83 6.82 4.70
C GLY A 56 10.85 5.88 5.42
N PHE A 57 10.48 4.75 4.82
CA PHE A 57 9.63 3.75 5.47
C PHE A 57 10.28 3.21 6.75
N GLN A 58 9.46 2.81 7.72
CA GLN A 58 9.89 2.22 8.98
C GLN A 58 9.57 0.72 9.02
N SER A 59 10.40 -0.05 9.72
CA SER A 59 10.13 -1.47 9.94
C SER A 59 8.98 -1.63 10.93
N GLU A 60 7.94 -2.36 10.53
CA GLU A 60 6.75 -2.62 11.35
C GLU A 60 6.73 -4.08 11.86
N ALA A 61 7.02 -5.05 10.98
CA ALA A 61 7.02 -6.47 11.33
C ALA A 61 7.96 -7.27 10.43
N PHE A 62 8.25 -8.50 10.85
CA PHE A 62 9.14 -9.43 10.16
C PHE A 62 8.61 -10.86 10.30
N ALA A 63 8.74 -11.63 9.22
CA ALA A 63 8.54 -13.07 9.19
C ALA A 63 9.72 -13.73 8.46
N GLY A 64 10.23 -14.82 9.02
CA GLY A 64 11.38 -15.56 8.50
C GLY A 64 11.79 -16.69 9.44
N LEU A 65 12.97 -17.27 9.20
CA LEU A 65 13.49 -18.42 9.96
C LEU A 65 13.52 -18.17 11.47
N GLU A 66 13.84 -16.95 11.88
CA GLU A 66 13.88 -16.50 13.28
C GLU A 66 12.50 -16.51 13.95
N THR A 67 11.43 -16.46 13.16
CA THR A 67 10.03 -16.51 13.62
C THR A 67 9.37 -17.87 13.37
N GLY A 68 10.13 -18.86 12.87
CA GLY A 68 9.62 -20.21 12.59
C GLY A 68 9.04 -20.41 11.19
N VAL A 69 9.02 -19.37 10.35
CA VAL A 69 8.65 -19.44 8.93
C VAL A 69 9.85 -19.96 8.14
N LYS A 70 9.65 -21.01 7.33
CA LYS A 70 10.77 -21.76 6.70
C LYS A 70 10.79 -21.70 5.18
N ASP A 71 9.67 -21.32 4.59
CA ASP A 71 9.40 -21.28 3.16
C ASP A 71 9.67 -19.88 2.58
N HIS A 72 9.56 -18.82 3.39
CA HIS A 72 9.76 -17.45 2.92
C HIS A 72 10.33 -16.51 3.99
N VAL A 73 10.74 -15.33 3.54
CA VAL A 73 11.09 -14.18 4.39
C VAL A 73 10.29 -12.97 3.93
N SER A 74 9.59 -12.34 4.87
CA SER A 74 8.80 -11.12 4.65
C SER A 74 9.22 -9.99 5.58
N TYR A 75 9.39 -8.81 5.02
CA TYR A 75 9.58 -7.56 5.77
C TYR A 75 8.37 -6.66 5.57
N VAL A 76 7.70 -6.30 6.66
CA VAL A 76 6.62 -5.31 6.64
C VAL A 76 7.19 -3.93 6.92
N LEU A 77 6.99 -3.03 5.98
CA LEU A 77 7.38 -1.64 6.05
C LEU A 77 6.15 -0.75 6.09
N LYS A 78 6.18 0.28 6.92
CA LYS A 78 5.07 1.22 7.08
C LYS A 78 5.54 2.67 7.02
N GLN A 79 4.73 3.48 6.35
CA GLN A 79 4.82 4.93 6.39
C GLN A 79 3.39 5.49 6.41
N ASP A 80 3.02 6.11 7.52
CA ASP A 80 1.64 6.53 7.78
C ASP A 80 0.64 5.37 7.55
N LYS A 81 -0.30 5.51 6.61
CA LYS A 81 -1.31 4.50 6.26
C LYS A 81 -0.82 3.47 5.24
N ILE A 82 0.34 3.67 4.62
CA ILE A 82 0.86 2.78 3.58
C ILE A 82 1.63 1.62 4.24
N ARG A 83 1.26 0.39 3.89
CA ARG A 83 2.01 -0.82 4.25
C ARG A 83 2.49 -1.56 3.01
N LEU A 84 3.79 -1.82 2.98
CA LEU A 84 4.44 -2.66 1.98
C LEU A 84 4.94 -3.92 2.65
N VAL A 85 4.58 -5.08 2.11
CA VAL A 85 5.12 -6.38 2.52
C VAL A 85 6.07 -6.83 1.41
N LEU A 86 7.34 -7.01 1.75
CA LEU A 86 8.38 -7.42 0.80
C LEU A 86 8.73 -8.86 1.09
N THR A 87 8.41 -9.77 0.18
CA THR A 87 8.50 -11.22 0.39
C THR A 87 9.45 -11.87 -0.61
N THR A 88 10.31 -12.77 -0.13
CA THR A 88 11.20 -13.59 -0.95
C THR A 88 11.08 -15.05 -0.52
N SER A 89 11.01 -15.96 -1.50
CA SER A 89 11.06 -17.41 -1.26
C SER A 89 12.42 -17.82 -0.69
N LEU A 90 12.41 -18.75 0.25
CA LEU A 90 13.62 -19.47 0.69
C LEU A 90 13.79 -20.81 -0.05
N GLU A 91 12.79 -21.20 -0.83
CA GLU A 91 12.79 -22.38 -1.69
C GLU A 91 13.26 -22.01 -3.11
N GLU A 92 13.94 -22.95 -3.78
CA GLU A 92 14.48 -22.84 -5.15
C GLU A 92 13.40 -22.95 -6.24
#